data_AF-A0A7D9HJN5-F1
#
_entry.id   AF-A0A7D9HJN5-F1
#
_cell.length_a   1.000
_cell.length_b   1.000
_cell.length_c   1.000
_cell.angle_alpha   90.00
_cell.angle_beta   90.00
_cell.angle_gamma   90.00
#
_symmetry.space_group_name_H-M   'P 1'
#
loop_
_entity.id
_entity.type
_entity.pdbx_description
1 polymer ?
#
loop_
_entity_poly.entity_id
_entity_poly.type
_entity_poly.pdbx_seq_one_letter_code
_entity_poly.pdbx_strand_id
1 'polypeptide(L)'
;MTHFWKVCLVNVRGNFQCLAFKMQVWTVIFNSFFLLILYVVVLYLGRNKKSQNISDVDHHGTICCSVVFSETNANGYFNICHIGHGPLENVTIHNSPFTLTDQINHKIAFLENYFPPSCTFVLIGHSIGAYMILKLLEYFGKDQKRITQGLLLFPTIERMAISPSGRLATPVSNYFSWPLVAAAWSLSWLPLSLKKWLINIWFIRRNVHEGCKDAIVQLINADTIRNMLFMAAEEMEKVDKTPIELISDHVDKLIFYYGASDPWTPRSYYNEMVSRFPMAQIYLSEQNMRHAFVLESHHEMAEIAAKWIK
;
A
#
# COMPACT_ATOMS: atom_id res chain seq x y z
N MET A 1 12.39 31.05 5.21
CA MET A 1 13.00 30.64 3.92
C MET A 1 12.44 29.25 3.60
N THR A 2 11.20 29.08 3.16
CA THR A 2 10.70 29.17 1.76
C THR A 2 11.64 28.54 0.72
N HIS A 3 11.24 27.39 0.14
CA HIS A 3 11.41 26.87 -1.26
C HIS A 3 11.44 25.30 -1.25
N PHE A 4 10.37 24.58 -1.62
CA PHE A 4 9.87 24.14 -2.96
C PHE A 4 10.61 22.95 -3.62
N TRP A 5 9.88 21.87 -3.94
CA TRP A 5 9.96 21.14 -5.22
C TRP A 5 8.57 20.62 -5.64
N LYS A 6 8.32 20.68 -6.96
CA LYS A 6 7.04 20.65 -7.69
C LYS A 6 7.26 19.74 -8.92
N VAL A 7 6.33 18.83 -9.28
CA VAL A 7 6.40 18.02 -10.52
C VAL A 7 5.06 18.08 -11.28
N CYS A 8 5.10 18.28 -12.61
CA CYS A 8 4.03 18.69 -13.55
C CYS A 8 3.18 17.53 -14.14
N LEU A 9 1.87 17.75 -14.32
CA LEU A 9 1.03 17.02 -15.30
C LEU A 9 0.09 17.97 -16.08
N VAL A 10 -0.29 17.54 -17.29
CA VAL A 10 -0.88 18.36 -18.36
C VAL A 10 -2.41 18.39 -18.27
N ASN A 11 -3.03 19.58 -18.41
CA ASN A 11 -4.48 19.72 -18.64
C ASN A 11 -4.78 19.84 -20.15
N VAL A 12 -6.03 19.56 -20.52
CA VAL A 12 -6.69 19.34 -21.83
C VAL A 12 -6.52 20.46 -22.89
N ARG A 13 -5.59 21.42 -22.70
CA ARG A 13 -5.18 22.43 -23.69
C ARG A 13 -3.67 22.68 -23.76
N GLY A 14 -2.83 21.73 -23.30
CA GLY A 14 -1.38 21.79 -23.54
C GLY A 14 -0.58 22.76 -22.67
N ASN A 15 -1.11 23.21 -21.52
CA ASN A 15 -0.32 23.96 -20.53
C ASN A 15 -0.18 23.16 -19.21
N PHE A 16 1.07 22.98 -18.79
CA PHE A 16 1.54 22.17 -17.66
C PHE A 16 1.19 22.79 -16.30
N GLN A 17 0.61 22.03 -15.36
CA GLN A 17 0.52 22.44 -13.95
C GLN A 17 0.83 21.27 -12.99
N CYS A 18 1.56 21.55 -11.92
CA CYS A 18 2.14 20.60 -10.95
C CYS A 18 1.14 19.73 -10.18
N LEU A 19 1.29 18.41 -10.28
CA LEU A 19 0.66 17.42 -9.42
C LEU A 19 1.77 16.62 -8.68
N ALA A 20 2.01 16.98 -7.43
CA ALA A 20 2.94 16.25 -6.57
C ALA A 20 2.24 15.00 -6.00
N PHE A 21 2.52 13.83 -6.56
CA PHE A 21 2.15 12.55 -5.95
C PHE A 21 2.96 12.36 -4.66
N LYS A 22 2.32 12.41 -3.49
CA LYS A 22 2.86 11.79 -2.27
C LYS A 22 2.49 10.30 -2.25
N MET A 23 3.12 9.52 -3.11
CA MET A 23 3.31 8.08 -2.86
C MET A 23 4.64 7.95 -2.12
N GLN A 24 4.61 8.13 -0.79
CA GLN A 24 5.82 8.01 0.03
C GLN A 24 6.03 6.58 0.48
N VAL A 25 7.20 6.08 0.16
CA VAL A 25 7.51 4.66 0.07
C VAL A 25 8.29 4.21 1.26
N TRP A 26 7.88 3.05 1.78
CA TRP A 26 8.55 2.35 2.85
C TRP A 26 9.26 1.13 2.29
N THR A 27 10.56 0.98 2.57
CA THR A 27 11.26 -0.31 2.57
C THR A 27 12.52 -0.23 3.39
N VAL A 28 12.80 -1.23 4.25
CA VAL A 28 14.13 -1.77 4.60
C VAL A 28 13.96 -2.76 5.77
N ILE A 29 14.38 -4.02 5.61
CA ILE A 29 15.61 -4.64 6.12
C ILE A 29 15.82 -5.98 5.35
N PHE A 30 17.07 -6.27 4.97
CA PHE A 30 17.57 -7.41 4.16
C PHE A 30 17.17 -7.43 2.68
N ASN A 31 18.20 -7.19 1.84
CA ASN A 31 18.30 -7.49 0.41
C ASN A 31 17.07 -8.15 -0.19
N SER A 32 16.16 -7.36 -0.76
CA SER A 32 15.05 -7.83 -1.59
C SER A 32 13.95 -8.67 -0.90
N PHE A 33 13.90 -8.77 0.43
CA PHE A 33 13.01 -9.76 1.07
C PHE A 33 12.04 -9.30 2.14
N PHE A 34 12.21 -8.13 2.76
CA PHE A 34 11.26 -7.69 3.77
C PHE A 34 10.98 -6.20 3.73
N LEU A 35 9.69 -5.89 3.84
CA LEU A 35 9.08 -4.60 4.13
C LEU A 35 8.77 -3.75 2.90
N LEU A 36 7.92 -4.23 1.98
CA LEU A 36 6.90 -3.33 1.40
C LEU A 36 5.55 -3.85 1.78
N ILE A 37 5.18 -3.51 3.00
CA ILE A 37 3.79 -3.44 3.34
C ILE A 37 3.51 -1.95 3.43
N LEU A 38 2.41 -1.50 2.84
CA LEU A 38 1.70 -0.23 3.02
C LEU A 38 1.32 0.29 1.65
N TYR A 39 0.06 0.09 1.24
CA TYR A 39 -1.01 1.09 1.29
C TYR A 39 -2.23 0.52 0.57
N VAL A 40 -3.42 0.85 1.08
CA VAL A 40 -4.61 0.96 0.23
C VAL A 40 -4.82 2.45 0.01
N VAL A 41 -4.60 2.90 -1.22
CA VAL A 41 -4.96 4.25 -1.65
C VAL A 41 -6.43 4.22 -2.04
N VAL A 42 -7.23 5.05 -1.37
CA VAL A 42 -8.65 5.20 -1.65
C VAL A 42 -8.86 6.50 -2.40
N LEU A 43 -9.34 6.37 -3.62
CA LEU A 43 -9.77 7.49 -4.45
C LEU A 43 -11.27 7.66 -4.30
N TYR A 44 -11.66 8.81 -3.78
CA TYR A 44 -13.03 9.26 -3.73
C TYR A 44 -13.40 9.94 -5.03
N LEU A 45 -14.40 9.38 -5.72
CA LEU A 45 -15.04 10.02 -6.86
C LEU A 45 -16.47 10.37 -6.44
N GLY A 46 -16.75 11.64 -6.14
CA GLY A 46 -18.09 12.02 -5.73
C GLY A 46 -18.38 13.50 -5.86
N ARG A 47 -19.51 13.81 -6.49
CA ARG A 47 -20.01 15.18 -6.62
C ARG A 47 -20.44 15.72 -5.25
N ASN A 48 -19.56 16.51 -4.66
CA ASN A 48 -19.82 17.73 -3.88
C ASN A 48 -20.92 17.64 -2.78
N LYS A 49 -20.48 17.61 -1.51
CA LYS A 49 -21.00 18.52 -0.45
C LYS A 49 -20.10 18.44 0.79
N LYS A 50 -19.47 19.57 1.11
CA LYS A 50 -18.70 19.91 2.32
C LYS A 50 -17.79 18.79 2.85
N SER A 51 -16.51 18.83 2.46
CA SER A 51 -15.44 18.12 3.15
C SER A 51 -15.43 18.53 4.62
N GLN A 52 -15.72 17.60 5.52
CA GLN A 52 -15.25 17.73 6.90
C GLN A 52 -13.73 17.72 6.85
N ASN A 53 -13.09 18.62 7.61
CA ASN A 53 -11.65 18.54 7.85
C ASN A 53 -11.37 17.24 8.59
N ILE A 54 -11.02 16.18 7.86
CA ILE A 54 -10.44 14.97 8.42
C ILE A 54 -8.95 15.29 8.64
N SER A 55 -8.70 16.21 9.58
CA SER A 55 -7.36 16.47 10.11
C SER A 55 -7.30 15.83 11.48
N ASP A 56 -6.39 14.87 11.60
CA ASP A 56 -5.91 14.23 12.82
C ASP A 56 -6.87 13.30 13.56
N VAL A 57 -6.33 12.10 13.78
CA VAL A 57 -6.59 11.15 14.87
C VAL A 57 -7.94 11.33 15.56
N ASP A 58 -8.89 10.46 15.18
CA ASP A 58 -10.11 10.30 15.96
C ASP A 58 -9.74 10.09 17.45
N HIS A 59 -10.47 10.72 18.36
CA HIS A 59 -10.25 10.70 19.81
C HIS A 59 -10.33 9.29 20.46
N HIS A 60 -10.42 8.25 19.63
CA HIS A 60 -10.39 6.83 20.00
C HIS A 60 -9.13 6.08 19.56
N GLY A 61 -8.13 6.73 18.95
CA GLY A 61 -6.77 6.19 18.83
C GLY A 61 -6.57 5.03 17.84
N THR A 62 -7.56 4.70 17.01
CA THR A 62 -7.52 3.47 16.18
C THR A 62 -7.27 3.72 14.69
N ILE A 63 -7.44 4.95 14.18
CA ILE A 63 -7.44 5.22 12.73
C ILE A 63 -6.18 5.99 12.31
N CYS A 64 -5.29 5.30 11.59
CA CYS A 64 -4.05 5.85 11.02
C CYS A 64 -4.26 6.14 9.53
N CYS A 65 -4.60 7.38 9.20
CA CYS A 65 -4.78 7.84 7.82
C CYS A 65 -3.91 9.07 7.59
N SER A 66 -3.25 9.14 6.44
CA SER A 66 -2.64 10.37 5.96
C SER A 66 -3.55 10.95 4.88
N VAL A 67 -4.14 12.09 5.18
CA VAL A 67 -5.03 12.76 4.23
C VAL A 67 -4.20 13.70 3.37
N VAL A 68 -4.14 13.42 2.07
CA VAL A 68 -3.57 14.35 1.08
C VAL A 68 -4.73 14.96 0.31
N PHE A 69 -5.28 16.07 0.83
CA PHE A 69 -6.27 16.84 0.10
C PHE A 69 -5.61 17.52 -1.10
N SER A 70 -5.99 17.10 -2.30
CA SER A 70 -5.76 17.85 -3.54
C SER A 70 -7.11 18.32 -4.05
N GLU A 71 -7.46 19.59 -3.84
CA GLU A 71 -8.61 20.23 -4.46
C GLU A 71 -8.34 20.43 -5.95
N THR A 72 -8.56 19.39 -6.74
CA THR A 72 -8.71 19.52 -8.19
C THR A 72 -10.09 18.99 -8.56
N ASN A 73 -11.08 19.88 -8.48
CA ASN A 73 -12.44 19.73 -8.99
C ASN A 73 -13.10 18.33 -8.83
N ALA A 74 -13.82 18.17 -7.72
CA ALA A 74 -14.82 17.12 -7.44
C ALA A 74 -14.36 15.73 -6.98
N ASN A 75 -13.05 15.44 -6.84
CA ASN A 75 -12.56 14.14 -6.36
C ASN A 75 -11.58 14.31 -5.18
N GLY A 76 -11.62 13.38 -4.23
CA GLY A 76 -10.75 13.37 -3.04
C GLY A 76 -9.79 12.18 -3.06
N TYR A 77 -8.60 12.35 -2.48
CA TYR A 77 -7.56 11.33 -2.45
C TYR A 77 -7.19 11.03 -0.99
N PHE A 78 -7.30 9.76 -0.59
CA PHE A 78 -7.05 9.34 0.80
C PHE A 78 -6.05 8.19 0.82
N ASN A 79 -4.96 8.33 1.59
CA ASN A 79 -3.99 7.27 1.78
C ASN A 79 -4.20 6.63 3.16
N ILE A 80 -4.67 5.38 3.16
CA ILE A 80 -4.93 4.65 4.40
C ILE A 80 -3.69 3.84 4.78
N CYS A 81 -3.06 4.20 5.89
CA CYS A 81 -1.92 3.46 6.43
C CYS A 81 -2.39 2.15 7.10
N HIS A 82 -1.47 1.22 7.31
CA HIS A 82 -1.70 0.12 8.24
C HIS A 82 -1.56 0.62 9.68
N ILE A 83 -2.41 0.10 10.56
CA ILE A 83 -2.35 0.41 11.98
C ILE A 83 -1.00 -0.10 12.52
N GLY A 84 -0.31 0.69 13.33
CA GLY A 84 1.00 0.32 13.88
C GLY A 84 2.18 0.48 12.91
N HIS A 85 1.97 1.00 11.70
CA HIS A 85 2.98 1.05 10.64
C HIS A 85 3.45 2.47 10.26
N GLY A 86 3.29 3.44 11.17
CA GLY A 86 3.78 4.80 11.02
C GLY A 86 4.24 5.37 12.36
N PRO A 87 4.83 6.58 12.39
CA PRO A 87 5.14 7.27 13.64
C PRO A 87 3.84 7.47 14.42
N LEU A 88 3.72 6.73 15.53
CA LEU A 88 2.53 6.67 16.38
C LEU A 88 2.47 7.90 17.27
N GLU A 89 2.11 9.06 16.71
CA GLU A 89 1.57 10.12 17.55
C GLU A 89 0.14 9.70 17.93
N ASN A 90 -0.04 9.27 19.19
CA ASN A 90 -1.33 9.03 19.85
C ASN A 90 -2.04 7.69 19.62
N VAL A 91 -1.39 6.65 19.10
CA VAL A 91 -1.93 5.28 19.24
C VAL A 91 -1.56 4.78 20.63
N THR A 92 -2.57 4.44 21.44
CA THR A 92 -2.38 3.77 22.73
C THR A 92 -1.46 2.57 22.53
N ILE A 93 -0.42 2.45 23.36
CA ILE A 93 0.53 1.33 23.33
C ILE A 93 -0.29 0.04 23.43
N HIS A 94 -0.52 -0.61 22.29
CA HIS A 94 -1.22 -1.87 22.26
C HIS A 94 -0.21 -2.95 22.66
N ASN A 95 -0.53 -3.73 23.70
CA ASN A 95 0.37 -4.76 24.19
C ASN A 95 0.66 -5.82 23.10
N SER A 96 -0.32 -6.08 22.24
CA SER A 96 -0.23 -7.04 21.13
C SER A 96 -0.13 -6.34 19.77
N PRO A 97 0.59 -6.90 18.78
CA PRO A 97 0.58 -6.40 17.41
C PRO A 97 -0.80 -6.49 16.75
N PHE A 98 -1.04 -5.64 15.74
CA PHE A 98 -2.29 -5.65 14.96
C PHE A 98 -2.30 -6.76 13.91
N THR A 99 -3.43 -7.45 13.79
CA THR A 99 -3.61 -8.53 12.84
C THR A 99 -3.94 -8.07 11.43
N LEU A 100 -3.80 -8.93 10.42
CA LEU A 100 -4.29 -8.71 9.06
C LEU A 100 -5.82 -8.44 9.05
N THR A 101 -6.57 -9.11 9.94
CA THR A 101 -8.00 -8.86 10.11
C THR A 101 -8.26 -7.47 10.69
N ASP A 102 -7.47 -7.04 11.67
CA ASP A 102 -7.57 -5.67 12.23
C ASP A 102 -7.30 -4.62 11.16
N GLN A 103 -6.34 -4.89 10.25
CA GLN A 103 -6.11 -4.00 9.12
C GLN A 103 -7.32 -3.90 8.21
N ILE A 104 -7.94 -5.02 7.83
CA ILE A 104 -9.12 -5.03 6.96
C ILE A 104 -10.27 -4.27 7.64
N ASN A 105 -10.55 -4.56 8.91
CA ASN A 105 -11.58 -3.90 9.70
C ASN A 105 -11.34 -2.40 9.81
N HIS A 106 -10.08 -1.97 9.95
CA HIS A 106 -9.73 -0.55 9.93
C HIS A 106 -10.07 0.13 8.61
N LYS A 107 -9.84 -0.52 7.46
CA LYS A 107 -10.21 0.04 6.15
C LYS A 107 -11.73 0.07 5.97
N ILE A 108 -12.44 -0.95 6.46
CA ILE A 108 -13.91 -0.96 6.49
C ILE A 108 -14.43 0.23 7.32
N ALA A 109 -13.99 0.34 8.57
CA ALA A 109 -14.39 1.42 9.48
C ALA A 109 -14.07 2.80 8.91
N PHE A 110 -12.92 2.97 8.25
CA PHE A 110 -12.58 4.22 7.58
C PHE A 110 -13.59 4.57 6.47
N LEU A 111 -13.96 3.61 5.61
CA LEU A 111 -14.93 3.86 4.55
C LEU A 111 -16.33 4.11 5.13
N GLU A 112 -16.75 3.36 6.15
CA GLU A 112 -18.09 3.47 6.75
C GLU A 112 -18.29 4.74 7.58
N ASN A 113 -17.33 5.11 8.41
CA ASN A 113 -17.50 6.17 9.41
C ASN A 113 -17.25 7.57 8.85
N TYR A 114 -16.38 7.72 7.84
CA TYR A 114 -15.99 9.04 7.32
C TYR A 114 -16.71 9.43 6.03
N PHE A 115 -17.43 8.51 5.40
CA PHE A 115 -18.10 8.79 4.13
C PHE A 115 -19.56 8.34 4.15
N PRO A 116 -20.49 9.17 3.62
CA PRO A 116 -21.88 8.76 3.45
C PRO A 116 -22.02 7.48 2.62
N PRO A 117 -23.10 6.68 2.81
CA PRO A 117 -23.35 5.48 2.00
C PRO A 117 -23.49 5.74 0.49
N SER A 118 -23.82 6.97 0.08
CA SER A 118 -23.92 7.39 -1.32
C SER A 118 -22.58 7.65 -2.01
N CYS A 119 -21.49 7.65 -1.24
CA CYS A 119 -20.13 7.85 -1.72
C CYS A 119 -19.68 6.67 -2.58
N THR A 120 -18.86 6.92 -3.60
CA THR A 120 -18.24 5.86 -4.42
C THR A 120 -16.73 5.98 -4.44
N PHE A 121 -16.06 4.83 -4.50
CA PHE A 121 -14.61 4.70 -4.34
C PHE A 121 -13.99 3.89 -5.47
N VAL A 122 -12.85 4.39 -5.94
CA VAL A 122 -11.86 3.61 -6.65
C VAL A 122 -10.76 3.25 -5.66
N LEU A 123 -10.52 1.96 -5.46
CA LEU A 123 -9.50 1.47 -4.54
C LEU A 123 -8.25 1.10 -5.32
N ILE A 124 -7.08 1.45 -4.81
CA ILE A 124 -5.79 1.08 -5.39
C ILE A 124 -4.97 0.40 -4.29
N GLY A 125 -4.65 -0.86 -4.51
CA GLY A 125 -3.97 -1.70 -3.53
C GLY A 125 -2.68 -2.23 -4.13
N HIS A 126 -1.58 -2.00 -3.43
CA HIS A 126 -0.29 -2.59 -3.76
C HIS A 126 -0.02 -3.80 -2.88
N SER A 127 0.51 -4.89 -3.45
CA SER A 127 0.92 -6.07 -2.69
C SER A 127 -0.25 -6.58 -1.84
N ILE A 128 -0.10 -6.67 -0.51
CA ILE A 128 -1.18 -7.09 0.40
C ILE A 128 -2.40 -6.16 0.35
N GLY A 129 -2.22 -4.90 -0.03
CA GLY A 129 -3.32 -3.97 -0.28
C GLY A 129 -4.29 -4.48 -1.34
N ALA A 130 -3.81 -5.26 -2.32
CA ALA A 130 -4.67 -5.91 -3.31
C ALA A 130 -5.59 -6.97 -2.67
N TYR A 131 -5.06 -7.78 -1.74
CA TYR A 131 -5.86 -8.73 -0.97
C TYR A 131 -6.89 -8.02 -0.09
N MET A 132 -6.51 -6.91 0.55
CA MET A 132 -7.44 -6.10 1.33
C MET A 132 -8.59 -5.53 0.48
N ILE A 133 -8.32 -5.11 -0.76
CA ILE A 133 -9.39 -4.69 -1.69
C ILE A 133 -10.38 -5.81 -1.95
N LEU A 134 -9.90 -7.04 -2.17
CA LEU A 134 -10.78 -8.20 -2.33
C LEU A 134 -11.63 -8.41 -1.08
N LYS A 135 -11.04 -8.31 0.12
CA LYS A 135 -11.78 -8.42 1.39
C LYS A 135 -12.78 -7.29 1.62
N LEU A 136 -12.50 -6.08 1.13
CA LEU A 136 -13.47 -4.98 1.14
C LEU A 136 -14.65 -5.27 0.20
N LEU A 137 -14.39 -5.80 -1.00
CA LEU A 137 -15.45 -6.22 -1.93
C LEU A 137 -16.30 -7.35 -1.35
N GLU A 138 -15.68 -8.33 -0.69
CA GLU A 138 -16.36 -9.40 0.03
C GLU A 138 -17.29 -8.85 1.12
N TYR A 139 -16.79 -7.90 1.93
CA TYR A 139 -17.57 -7.27 2.99
C TYR A 139 -18.78 -6.47 2.48
N PHE A 140 -18.56 -5.59 1.49
CA PHE A 140 -19.65 -4.75 0.98
C PHE A 140 -20.61 -5.50 0.05
N GLY A 141 -20.19 -6.63 -0.50
CA GLY A 141 -21.00 -7.49 -1.36
C GLY A 141 -21.11 -7.04 -2.81
N LYS A 142 -21.57 -7.97 -3.66
CA LYS A 142 -21.60 -7.84 -5.12
C LYS A 142 -22.50 -6.74 -5.65
N ASP A 143 -23.71 -6.63 -5.09
CA ASP A 143 -24.78 -5.74 -5.58
C ASP A 143 -24.56 -4.26 -5.23
N GLN A 144 -23.50 -3.99 -4.51
CA GLN A 144 -23.23 -2.69 -3.93
C GLN A 144 -22.45 -1.80 -4.93
N LYS A 145 -22.69 -0.48 -4.90
CA LYS A 145 -22.12 0.50 -5.87
C LYS A 145 -21.03 1.41 -5.31
N ARG A 146 -20.77 1.36 -4.00
CA ARG A 146 -19.78 2.16 -3.26
C ARG A 146 -18.33 1.85 -3.64
N ILE A 147 -18.01 0.66 -4.15
CA ILE A 147 -16.71 0.40 -4.79
C ILE A 147 -16.96 0.23 -6.30
N THR A 148 -16.48 1.18 -7.08
CA THR A 148 -16.67 1.22 -8.54
C THR A 148 -15.52 0.57 -9.29
N GLN A 149 -14.32 0.58 -8.72
CA GLN A 149 -13.15 -0.04 -9.33
C GLN A 149 -12.10 -0.42 -8.27
N GLY A 150 -11.36 -1.51 -8.52
CA GLY A 150 -10.21 -1.93 -7.75
C GLY A 150 -8.99 -2.12 -8.65
N LEU A 151 -7.93 -1.33 -8.44
CA LEU A 151 -6.62 -1.51 -9.08
C LEU A 151 -5.71 -2.30 -8.14
N LEU A 152 -5.35 -3.51 -8.57
CA LEU A 152 -4.57 -4.47 -7.81
C LEU A 152 -3.16 -4.52 -8.41
N LEU A 153 -2.26 -3.72 -7.84
CA LEU A 153 -0.89 -3.53 -8.31
C LEU A 153 0.05 -4.53 -7.62
N PHE A 154 0.78 -5.33 -8.40
CA PHE A 154 1.67 -6.40 -7.93
C PHE A 154 0.98 -7.30 -6.89
N PRO A 155 -0.14 -7.95 -7.25
CA PRO A 155 -1.15 -8.40 -6.29
C PRO A 155 -0.77 -9.68 -5.56
N THR A 156 -0.40 -9.58 -4.28
CA THR A 156 -0.19 -10.74 -3.40
C THR A 156 -1.53 -11.22 -2.84
N ILE A 157 -2.31 -11.91 -3.67
CA ILE A 157 -3.66 -12.38 -3.34
C ILE A 157 -3.75 -13.90 -3.14
N GLU A 158 -2.66 -14.60 -3.42
CA GLU A 158 -2.57 -16.06 -3.32
C GLU A 158 -1.11 -16.51 -3.16
N ARG A 159 -0.94 -17.74 -2.64
CA ARG A 159 0.30 -18.52 -2.59
C ARG A 159 1.51 -17.69 -2.17
N MET A 160 1.32 -16.82 -1.19
CA MET A 160 2.32 -15.82 -0.81
C MET A 160 3.56 -16.50 -0.23
N ALA A 161 3.39 -17.42 0.72
CA ALA A 161 4.48 -18.15 1.38
C ALA A 161 5.33 -19.01 0.43
N ILE A 162 4.73 -19.56 -0.62
CA ILE A 162 5.45 -20.46 -1.55
C ILE A 162 6.03 -19.74 -2.78
N SER A 163 5.74 -18.44 -2.94
CA SER A 163 6.41 -17.61 -3.93
C SER A 163 7.93 -17.59 -3.72
N PRO A 164 8.75 -17.29 -4.75
CA PRO A 164 10.19 -17.14 -4.59
C PRO A 164 10.57 -16.22 -3.42
N SER A 165 9.86 -15.09 -3.27
CA SER A 165 10.06 -14.18 -2.15
C SER A 165 9.48 -14.70 -0.83
N GLY A 166 8.31 -15.33 -0.85
CA GLY A 166 7.71 -15.96 0.33
C GLY A 166 8.62 -16.99 0.98
N ARG A 167 9.28 -17.84 0.18
CA ARG A 167 10.08 -18.96 0.70
C ARG A 167 11.27 -18.53 1.55
N LEU A 168 11.93 -17.40 1.24
CA LEU A 168 12.95 -16.87 2.16
C LEU A 168 12.32 -15.96 3.22
N ALA A 169 11.14 -15.40 2.94
CA ALA A 169 10.52 -14.46 3.84
C ALA A 169 9.86 -15.13 5.06
N THR A 170 9.03 -16.14 4.85
CA THR A 170 8.30 -16.88 5.90
C THR A 170 9.15 -17.31 7.09
N PRO A 171 10.35 -17.91 6.93
CA PRO A 171 11.17 -18.28 8.10
C PRO A 171 11.67 -17.05 8.87
N VAL A 172 11.93 -15.93 8.19
CA VAL A 172 12.40 -14.70 8.86
C VAL A 172 11.27 -14.06 9.67
N SER A 173 10.05 -13.96 9.13
CA SER A 173 8.91 -13.45 9.90
C SER A 173 8.55 -14.36 11.08
N ASN A 174 8.64 -15.69 10.90
CA ASN A 174 8.18 -16.62 11.94
C ASN A 174 9.22 -16.87 13.04
N TYR A 175 10.51 -16.95 12.69
CA TYR A 175 11.56 -17.35 13.63
C TYR A 175 12.54 -16.23 13.99
N PHE A 176 12.75 -15.26 13.09
CA PHE A 176 13.69 -14.16 13.28
C PHE A 176 12.99 -12.84 13.60
N SER A 177 11.74 -12.88 14.08
CA SER A 177 11.04 -11.68 14.51
C SER A 177 11.72 -10.99 15.71
N TRP A 178 12.05 -11.74 16.77
CA TRP A 178 12.60 -11.14 17.99
C TRP A 178 14.00 -10.51 17.81
N PRO A 179 14.96 -11.09 17.04
CA PRO A 179 16.24 -10.43 16.80
C PRO A 179 16.08 -9.17 15.96
N LEU A 180 15.17 -9.16 14.98
CA LEU A 180 14.91 -7.99 14.14
C LEU A 180 14.27 -6.85 14.93
N VAL A 181 13.32 -7.17 15.82
CA VAL A 181 12.73 -6.19 16.74
C VAL A 181 13.80 -5.65 17.70
N ALA A 182 14.65 -6.51 18.27
CA ALA A 182 15.76 -6.08 19.13
C ALA A 182 16.75 -5.17 18.38
N ALA A 183 17.10 -5.51 17.14
CA ALA A 183 17.94 -4.67 16.29
C ALA A 183 17.29 -3.32 15.98
N ALA A 184 15.99 -3.30 15.64
CA ALA A 184 15.23 -2.07 15.42
C ALA A 184 15.17 -1.21 16.69
N TRP A 185 14.99 -1.84 17.86
CA TRP A 185 15.08 -1.18 19.15
C TRP A 185 16.46 -0.56 19.35
N SER A 186 17.56 -1.29 19.11
CA SER A 186 18.92 -0.74 19.20
C SER A 186 19.14 0.44 18.26
N LEU A 187 18.68 0.33 17.00
CA LEU A 187 18.77 1.40 16.02
C LEU A 187 17.96 2.63 16.42
N SER A 188 16.88 2.47 17.19
CA SER A 188 16.03 3.58 17.63
C SER A 188 16.79 4.60 18.50
N TRP A 189 17.81 4.15 19.25
CA TRP A 189 18.68 4.97 20.10
C TRP A 189 19.70 5.82 19.32
N LEU A 190 19.92 5.52 18.03
CA LEU A 190 20.89 6.26 17.24
C LEU A 190 20.41 7.69 16.95
N PRO A 191 21.31 8.69 16.94
CA PRO A 191 20.97 10.03 16.51
C PRO A 191 20.40 10.06 15.09
N LEU A 192 19.47 10.97 14.82
CA LEU A 192 18.81 11.08 13.52
C LEU A 192 19.81 11.20 12.36
N SER A 193 20.89 11.97 12.55
CA SER A 193 21.96 12.14 11.56
C SER A 193 22.63 10.83 11.19
N LEU A 194 22.85 9.93 12.17
CA LEU A 194 23.45 8.62 11.93
C LEU A 194 22.48 7.68 11.22
N LYS A 195 21.19 7.68 11.59
CA LYS A 195 20.15 6.94 10.87
C LYS A 195 20.08 7.35 9.40
N LYS A 196 20.05 8.66 9.11
CA LYS A 196 20.05 9.19 7.75
C LYS A 196 21.31 8.80 6.97
N TRP A 197 22.47 8.86 7.62
CA TRP A 197 23.73 8.43 7.02
C TRP A 197 23.73 6.94 6.65
N LEU A 198 23.29 6.05 7.55
CA LEU A 198 23.18 4.62 7.29
C LEU A 198 22.21 4.32 6.13
N ILE A 199 21.06 5.00 6.09
CA ILE A 199 20.08 4.86 5.00
C ILE A 199 20.65 5.34 3.67
N ASN A 200 21.39 6.46 3.65
CA ASN A 200 22.03 6.95 2.44
C ASN A 200 23.12 6.00 1.92
N ILE A 201 23.94 5.42 2.80
CA ILE A 201 24.91 4.39 2.41
C ILE A 201 24.21 3.17 1.84
N TRP A 202 23.13 2.72 2.48
CA TRP A 202 22.38 1.55 2.04
C TRP A 202 21.80 1.70 0.63
N PHE A 203 21.26 2.89 0.33
CA PHE A 203 20.68 3.20 -0.97
C PHE A 203 21.66 3.82 -1.97
N ILE A 204 22.96 3.85 -1.69
CA ILE A 204 23.95 4.55 -2.53
C ILE A 204 23.98 4.07 -4.00
N ARG A 205 23.63 2.79 -4.23
CA ARG A 205 23.58 2.18 -5.57
C ARG A 205 22.16 2.08 -6.15
N ARG A 206 21.19 2.75 -5.54
CA ARG A 206 19.77 2.71 -5.94
C ARG A 206 19.24 4.12 -6.14
N ASN A 207 18.39 4.29 -7.15
CA ASN A 207 17.77 5.59 -7.43
C ASN A 207 16.48 5.76 -6.61
N VAL A 208 16.62 5.87 -5.29
CA VAL A 208 15.48 6.02 -4.38
C VAL A 208 15.21 7.49 -4.10
N HIS A 209 13.96 7.90 -4.25
CA HIS A 209 13.53 9.27 -3.97
C HIS A 209 13.77 9.68 -2.50
N GLU A 210 14.26 10.90 -2.27
CA GLU A 210 14.72 11.36 -0.95
C GLU A 210 13.61 11.33 0.11
N GLY A 211 12.37 11.68 -0.30
CA GLY A 211 11.20 11.60 0.56
C GLY A 211 10.87 10.18 1.05
N CYS A 212 11.37 9.14 0.37
CA CYS A 212 11.24 7.75 0.81
C CYS A 212 12.32 7.42 1.85
N LYS A 213 13.54 7.93 1.68
CA LYS A 213 14.62 7.75 2.65
C LYS A 213 14.26 8.39 3.99
N ASP A 214 13.72 9.61 3.96
CA ASP A 214 13.25 10.30 5.16
C ASP A 214 12.12 9.52 5.86
N ALA A 215 11.19 8.95 5.09
CA ALA A 215 10.13 8.10 5.61
C ALA A 215 10.75 6.86 6.29
N ILE A 216 11.62 6.11 5.61
CA ILE A 216 12.27 4.91 6.16
C ILE A 216 12.94 5.19 7.51
N VAL A 217 13.64 6.33 7.65
CA VAL A 217 14.26 6.73 8.92
C VAL A 217 13.26 6.86 10.06
N GLN A 218 12.03 7.31 9.78
CA GLN A 218 10.96 7.44 10.78
C GLN A 218 10.30 6.10 11.15
N LEU A 219 10.34 5.08 10.28
CA LEU A 219 9.82 3.73 10.62
C LEU A 219 10.76 2.88 11.44
N ILE A 220 12.03 3.26 11.56
CA ILE A 220 13.01 2.49 12.33
C ILE A 220 12.72 2.70 13.81
N ASN A 221 11.71 1.98 14.27
CA ASN A 221 11.20 1.88 15.62
C ASN A 221 10.81 0.41 15.87
N ALA A 222 11.14 -0.08 17.06
CA ALA A 222 10.79 -1.43 17.52
C ALA A 222 9.30 -1.76 17.37
N ASP A 223 8.39 -0.84 17.71
CA ASP A 223 6.95 -1.10 17.64
C ASP A 223 6.43 -1.23 16.20
N THR A 224 6.92 -0.37 15.31
CA THR A 224 6.57 -0.44 13.89
C THR A 224 7.08 -1.74 13.28
N ILE A 225 8.35 -2.08 13.51
CA ILE A 225 8.95 -3.31 13.00
C ILE A 225 8.26 -4.55 13.58
N ARG A 226 7.88 -4.51 14.87
CA ARG A 226 7.11 -5.59 15.51
C ARG A 226 5.76 -5.80 14.84
N ASN A 227 5.00 -4.73 14.57
CA ASN A 227 3.72 -4.82 13.85
C ASN A 227 3.91 -5.33 12.42
N MET A 228 4.92 -4.85 11.72
CA MET A 228 5.20 -5.26 10.35
C MET A 228 5.56 -6.74 10.24
N LEU A 229 6.43 -7.24 11.13
CA LEU A 229 6.86 -8.64 11.10
C LEU A 229 5.74 -9.59 11.52
N PHE A 230 4.93 -9.20 12.52
CA PHE A 230 3.75 -9.96 12.90
C PHE A 230 2.74 -10.04 11.75
N MET A 231 2.45 -8.92 11.11
CA MET A 231 1.53 -8.89 9.99
C MET A 231 2.06 -9.69 8.80
N ALA A 232 3.35 -9.58 8.49
CA ALA A 232 3.97 -10.40 7.45
C ALA A 232 3.83 -11.90 7.73
N ALA A 233 3.96 -12.34 8.99
CA ALA A 233 3.74 -13.73 9.36
C ALA A 233 2.29 -14.18 9.09
N GLU A 234 1.30 -13.36 9.45
CA GLU A 234 -0.10 -13.64 9.17
C GLU A 234 -0.45 -13.61 7.67
N GLU A 235 0.16 -12.71 6.90
CA GLU A 235 0.00 -12.66 5.45
C GLU A 235 0.46 -13.97 4.81
N MET A 236 1.61 -14.50 5.23
CA MET A 236 2.14 -15.77 4.74
C MET A 236 1.22 -16.96 5.06
N GLU A 237 0.53 -16.93 6.20
CA GLU A 237 -0.40 -17.97 6.62
C GLU A 237 -1.75 -17.86 5.91
N LYS A 238 -2.31 -16.65 5.82
CA LYS A 238 -3.70 -16.41 5.37
C LYS A 238 -3.83 -16.25 3.86
N VAL A 239 -2.78 -15.77 3.17
CA VAL A 239 -2.80 -15.50 1.72
C VAL A 239 -2.30 -16.74 0.97
N ASP A 240 -3.14 -17.76 0.93
CA ASP A 240 -2.83 -19.07 0.32
C ASP A 240 -3.56 -19.29 -1.01
N LYS A 241 -4.90 -19.19 -1.02
CA LYS A 241 -5.71 -19.57 -2.20
C LYS A 241 -6.25 -18.35 -2.93
N THR A 242 -6.24 -18.41 -4.26
CA THR A 242 -6.96 -17.43 -5.09
C THR A 242 -8.45 -17.46 -4.72
N PRO A 243 -9.07 -16.32 -4.38
CA PRO A 243 -10.50 -16.27 -4.06
C PRO A 243 -11.32 -16.23 -5.36
N ILE A 244 -11.46 -17.39 -6.01
CA ILE A 244 -11.99 -17.51 -7.39
C ILE A 244 -13.41 -16.96 -7.52
N GLU A 245 -14.32 -17.35 -6.62
CA GLU A 245 -15.73 -16.93 -6.65
C GLU A 245 -15.84 -15.41 -6.46
N LEU A 246 -15.13 -14.88 -5.46
CA LEU A 246 -15.10 -13.45 -5.17
C LEU A 246 -14.58 -12.62 -6.35
N ILE A 247 -13.50 -13.06 -7.00
CA ILE A 247 -12.97 -12.40 -8.20
C ILE A 247 -13.97 -12.49 -9.35
N SER A 248 -14.59 -13.66 -9.57
CA SER A 248 -15.61 -13.84 -10.62
C SER A 248 -16.79 -12.89 -10.41
N ASP A 249 -17.23 -12.71 -9.18
CA ASP A 249 -18.36 -11.85 -8.83
C ASP A 249 -18.10 -10.36 -9.06
N HIS A 250 -16.83 -9.94 -9.10
CA HIS A 250 -16.42 -8.54 -9.22
C HIS A 250 -15.47 -8.29 -10.39
N VAL A 251 -15.38 -9.22 -11.33
CA VAL A 251 -14.36 -9.23 -12.39
C VAL A 251 -14.43 -7.99 -13.27
N ASP A 252 -15.61 -7.41 -13.43
CA ASP A 252 -15.89 -6.19 -14.18
C ASP A 252 -15.31 -4.92 -13.52
N LYS A 253 -15.11 -4.95 -12.20
CA LYS A 253 -14.57 -3.83 -11.40
C LYS A 253 -13.06 -3.93 -11.18
N LEU A 254 -12.45 -5.10 -11.42
CA LEU A 254 -11.08 -5.41 -11.02
C LEU A 254 -10.10 -5.24 -12.17
N ILE A 255 -8.98 -4.59 -11.89
CA ILE A 255 -7.82 -4.47 -12.77
C ILE A 255 -6.61 -5.03 -12.04
N PHE A 256 -5.96 -6.04 -12.62
CA PHE A 256 -4.76 -6.65 -12.07
C PHE A 256 -3.54 -6.20 -12.87
N TYR A 257 -2.48 -5.76 -12.19
CA TYR A 257 -1.22 -5.37 -12.82
C TYR A 257 -0.04 -6.13 -12.20
N TYR A 258 0.52 -7.08 -12.94
CA TYR A 258 1.63 -7.92 -12.49
C TYR A 258 2.98 -7.37 -12.95
N GLY A 259 4.03 -7.61 -12.17
CA GLY A 259 5.41 -7.38 -12.60
C GLY A 259 5.98 -8.57 -13.36
N ALA A 260 6.63 -8.36 -14.51
CA ALA A 260 7.21 -9.45 -15.29
C ALA A 260 8.28 -10.26 -14.54
N SER A 261 9.01 -9.61 -13.63
CA SER A 261 10.09 -10.19 -12.83
C SER A 261 9.81 -10.08 -11.33
N ASP A 262 8.54 -10.03 -10.93
CA ASP A 262 8.16 -9.94 -9.52
C ASP A 262 8.34 -11.29 -8.80
N PRO A 263 9.23 -11.40 -7.79
CA PRO A 263 9.43 -12.64 -7.04
C PRO A 263 8.31 -12.95 -6.04
N TRP A 264 7.40 -12.02 -5.74
CA TRP A 264 6.22 -12.26 -4.90
C TRP A 264 5.04 -12.79 -5.71
N THR A 265 4.90 -12.31 -6.94
CA THR A 265 3.84 -12.71 -7.87
C THR A 265 4.47 -13.17 -9.20
N PRO A 266 5.11 -14.35 -9.22
CA PRO A 266 5.85 -14.80 -10.39
C PRO A 266 4.97 -14.87 -11.64
N ARG A 267 5.57 -14.76 -12.83
CA ARG A 267 4.86 -14.78 -14.12
C ARG A 267 3.89 -15.97 -14.29
N SER A 268 4.15 -17.11 -13.64
CA SER A 268 3.21 -18.23 -13.60
C SER A 268 1.85 -17.84 -13.00
N TYR A 269 1.82 -17.02 -11.95
CA TYR A 269 0.56 -16.57 -11.32
C TYR A 269 -0.22 -15.68 -12.29
N TYR A 270 0.44 -14.78 -13.01
CA TYR A 270 -0.17 -14.00 -14.09
C TYR A 270 -0.79 -14.91 -15.17
N ASN A 271 -0.02 -15.88 -15.67
CA ASN A 271 -0.50 -16.79 -16.72
C ASN A 271 -1.72 -17.59 -16.27
N GLU A 272 -1.72 -18.09 -15.03
CA GLU A 272 -2.85 -18.81 -14.44
C GLU A 272 -4.08 -17.91 -14.30
N MET A 273 -3.90 -16.66 -13.87
CA MET A 273 -4.97 -15.67 -13.75
C MET A 273 -5.60 -15.32 -15.11
N VAL A 274 -4.78 -15.11 -16.15
CA VAL A 274 -5.28 -14.88 -17.52
C VAL A 274 -6.05 -16.10 -18.02
N SER A 275 -5.54 -17.32 -17.78
CA SER A 275 -6.22 -18.55 -18.18
C SER A 275 -7.55 -18.75 -17.46
N ARG A 276 -7.62 -18.35 -16.18
CA ARG A 276 -8.81 -18.56 -15.34
C ARG A 276 -9.88 -17.49 -15.58
N PHE A 277 -9.47 -16.26 -15.87
CA PHE A 277 -10.36 -15.11 -16.07
C PHE A 277 -10.07 -14.44 -17.43
N PRO A 278 -10.39 -15.09 -18.56
CA PRO A 278 -10.03 -14.59 -19.89
C PRO A 278 -10.68 -13.23 -20.25
N MET A 279 -11.77 -12.88 -19.57
CA MET A 279 -12.48 -11.61 -19.76
C MET A 279 -12.05 -10.52 -18.76
N ALA A 280 -11.16 -10.83 -17.81
CA ALA A 280 -10.70 -9.88 -16.81
C ALA A 280 -9.64 -8.93 -17.36
N GLN A 281 -9.56 -7.75 -16.78
CA GLN A 281 -8.51 -6.79 -17.06
C GLN A 281 -7.23 -7.18 -16.31
N ILE A 282 -6.38 -8.00 -16.93
CA ILE A 282 -5.14 -8.50 -16.34
C ILE A 282 -3.96 -8.11 -17.23
N TYR A 283 -3.08 -7.27 -16.69
CA TYR A 283 -1.93 -6.71 -17.38
C TYR A 283 -0.62 -7.21 -16.78
N LEU A 284 0.40 -7.31 -17.63
CA LEU A 284 1.77 -7.61 -17.23
C LEU A 284 2.64 -6.39 -17.58
N SER A 285 3.44 -5.93 -16.62
CA SER A 285 4.35 -4.82 -16.80
C SER A 285 5.40 -5.17 -17.86
N GLU A 286 5.36 -4.48 -18.99
CA GLU A 286 6.42 -4.54 -20.01
C GLU A 286 7.70 -3.83 -19.55
N GLN A 287 7.54 -2.90 -18.60
CA GLN A 287 8.64 -2.23 -17.92
C GLN A 287 9.16 -3.13 -16.80
N ASN A 288 10.47 -3.26 -16.65
CA ASN A 288 11.11 -4.12 -15.64
C ASN A 288 11.01 -3.51 -14.22
N MET A 289 9.78 -3.20 -13.78
CA MET A 289 9.47 -2.67 -12.47
C MET A 289 9.60 -3.75 -11.41
N ARG A 290 10.23 -3.40 -10.29
CA ARG A 290 10.34 -4.28 -9.12
C ARG A 290 9.01 -4.29 -8.36
N HIS A 291 8.77 -5.32 -7.55
CA HIS A 291 7.64 -5.34 -6.60
C HIS A 291 7.56 -4.06 -5.75
N ALA A 292 8.75 -3.58 -5.36
CA ALA A 292 9.01 -2.33 -4.69
C ALA A 292 8.91 -1.09 -5.61
N PHE A 293 8.04 -1.10 -6.63
CA PHE A 293 8.04 -0.08 -7.68
C PHE A 293 7.90 1.32 -7.09
N VAL A 294 7.22 1.43 -5.95
CA VAL A 294 7.02 2.70 -5.27
C VAL A 294 8.39 3.39 -5.04
N LEU A 295 9.48 2.66 -4.71
CA LEU A 295 10.78 3.27 -4.36
C LEU A 295 11.46 3.98 -5.54
N GLU A 296 11.34 3.40 -6.73
CA GLU A 296 12.21 3.70 -7.89
C GLU A 296 11.41 4.03 -9.16
N SER A 297 10.16 3.58 -9.24
CA SER A 297 9.28 3.66 -10.42
C SER A 297 7.86 4.13 -10.06
N HIS A 298 7.72 4.96 -9.00
CA HIS A 298 6.42 5.47 -8.56
C HIS A 298 5.77 6.38 -9.59
N HIS A 299 6.56 7.18 -10.32
CA HIS A 299 6.04 8.07 -11.35
C HIS A 299 5.45 7.27 -12.53
N GLU A 300 6.18 6.31 -13.06
CA GLU A 300 5.73 5.46 -14.17
C GLU A 300 4.48 4.66 -13.78
N MET A 301 4.47 4.07 -12.58
CA MET A 301 3.28 3.34 -12.12
C MET A 301 2.08 4.27 -11.91
N ALA A 302 2.29 5.49 -11.39
CA ALA A 302 1.21 6.46 -11.24
C ALA A 302 0.61 6.87 -12.59
N GLU A 303 1.45 7.10 -13.63
CA GLU A 303 0.98 7.39 -14.98
C GLU A 303 0.19 6.23 -15.60
N ILE A 304 0.61 4.99 -15.36
CA ILE A 304 -0.11 3.80 -15.81
C ILE A 304 -1.46 3.69 -15.08
N ALA A 305 -1.46 3.79 -13.74
CA ALA A 305 -2.67 3.70 -12.93
C ALA A 305 -3.68 4.81 -13.27
N ALA A 306 -3.20 6.03 -13.54
CA ALA A 306 -4.02 7.17 -13.94
C ALA A 306 -4.85 6.91 -15.21
N LYS A 307 -4.40 6.04 -16.12
CA LYS A 307 -5.16 5.70 -17.34
C LYS A 307 -6.41 4.88 -17.05
N TRP A 308 -6.46 4.19 -15.91
CA TRP A 308 -7.60 3.37 -15.52
C TRP A 308 -8.56 4.07 -14.59
N ILE A 309 -8.11 5.10 -13.87
CA ILE A 309 -8.99 5.88 -12.99
C ILE A 309 -9.89 6.75 -13.88
N LYS A 310 -11.19 6.46 -13.86
CA LYS A 310 -12.22 7.16 -14.65
C LYS A 310 -13.05 8.06 -13.75
#